data_AF-A0A0F9UEF6-F1
#
_entry.id   AF-A0A0F9UEF6-F1
#
_cell.length_a   1.000
_cell.length_b   1.000
_cell.length_c   1.000
_cell.angle_alpha   90.00
_cell.angle_beta   90.00
_cell.angle_gamma   90.00
#
_symmetry.space_group_name_H-M   'P 1'
#
loop_
_entity.id
_entity.type
_entity.pdbx_description
1 polymer ?
#
loop_
_entity_poly.entity_id
_entity_poly.type
_entity_poly.pdbx_seq_one_letter_code
_entity_poly.pdbx_strand_id
1 'polypeptide(L)'
;MMMYAILHRPTDKLMPEGPGRGNRGFTHCEPTDNRKPRLFSTSHAAYCALGWWLKGKVKVVHIYDSYDGDDDERWETTSCPERNVEDMEIVGVELTIVREDKK
;
A
#
# COMPACT_ATOMS: atom_id res chain seq x y z
N MET A 1 6.10 -17.56 10.79
CA MET A 1 6.98 -16.40 10.49
C MET A 1 6.20 -15.14 10.82
N MET A 2 6.77 -14.23 11.60
CA MET A 2 6.09 -12.96 11.92
C MET A 2 6.20 -12.01 10.74
N MET A 3 5.07 -11.48 10.31
CA MET A 3 4.95 -10.44 9.29
C MET A 3 4.20 -9.26 9.92
N TYR A 4 4.12 -8.16 9.20
CA TYR A 4 3.38 -6.97 9.62
C TYR A 4 2.32 -6.61 8.58
N ALA A 5 1.21 -6.04 9.03
CA ALA A 5 0.15 -5.52 8.19
C ALA A 5 -0.31 -4.16 8.71
N ILE A 6 -1.08 -3.44 7.90
CA ILE A 6 -1.69 -2.16 8.29
C ILE A 6 -3.19 -2.40 8.46
N LEU A 7 -3.70 -2.15 9.68
CA LEU A 7 -5.09 -2.31 10.09
C LEU A 7 -5.76 -0.94 10.16
N HIS A 8 -6.99 -0.86 9.67
CA HIS A 8 -7.88 0.26 9.89
C HIS A 8 -8.84 -0.07 11.04
N ARG A 9 -8.52 0.44 12.24
CA ARG A 9 -9.18 0.17 13.51
C ARG A 9 -10.70 0.34 13.47
N PRO A 10 -11.28 1.40 12.86
CA PRO A 10 -12.73 1.56 12.84
C PRO A 10 -13.48 0.46 12.08
N THR A 11 -12.86 -0.14 11.07
CA THR A 11 -13.50 -1.16 10.23
C THR A 11 -12.98 -2.57 10.46
N ASP A 12 -11.88 -2.71 11.21
CA ASP A 12 -11.12 -3.95 11.40
C ASP A 12 -10.61 -4.59 10.10
N LYS A 13 -10.38 -3.77 9.07
CA LYS A 13 -9.97 -4.20 7.72
C LYS A 13 -8.49 -3.94 7.51
N LEU A 14 -7.86 -4.81 6.73
CA LEU A 14 -6.46 -4.67 6.39
C LEU A 14 -6.27 -3.91 5.07
N MET A 15 -5.16 -3.18 4.98
CA MET A 15 -4.71 -2.60 3.73
C MET A 15 -4.38 -3.72 2.74
N PRO A 16 -4.96 -3.73 1.54
CA PRO A 16 -4.77 -4.82 0.60
C PRO A 16 -3.47 -4.67 -0.18
N GLU A 17 -2.98 -5.79 -0.70
CA GLU A 17 -2.02 -5.77 -1.80
C GLU A 17 -2.70 -5.14 -3.02
N GLY A 18 -2.09 -4.11 -3.60
CA GLY A 18 -2.71 -3.39 -4.71
C GLY A 18 -2.61 -4.13 -6.05
N PRO A 19 -3.36 -3.69 -7.08
CA PRO A 19 -3.63 -4.50 -8.28
C PRO A 19 -2.47 -4.58 -9.28
N GLY A 20 -1.27 -4.09 -8.94
CA GLY A 20 -0.10 -4.16 -9.81
C GLY A 20 0.88 -3.00 -9.60
N ARG A 21 1.95 -3.00 -10.40
CA ARG A 21 3.07 -2.04 -10.31
C ARG A 21 2.70 -0.58 -10.67
N GLY A 22 1.56 -0.37 -11.33
CA GLY A 22 1.13 0.96 -11.80
C GLY A 22 0.69 1.92 -10.68
N ASN A 23 0.37 1.41 -9.49
CA ASN A 23 -0.01 2.23 -8.34
C ASN A 23 1.15 2.34 -7.38
N ARG A 24 2.21 3.08 -7.77
CA ARG A 24 3.46 3.22 -7.01
C ARG A 24 3.18 3.57 -5.54
N GLY A 25 3.52 2.65 -4.63
CA GLY A 25 3.28 2.78 -3.18
C GLY A 25 1.92 2.28 -2.68
N PHE A 26 1.01 1.89 -3.58
CA PHE A 26 -0.35 1.42 -3.32
C PHE A 26 -1.22 2.44 -2.56
N THR A 27 -0.94 3.73 -2.78
CA THR A 27 -1.62 4.83 -2.09
C THR A 27 -3.08 5.01 -2.48
N HIS A 28 -3.54 4.34 -3.55
CA HIS A 28 -4.94 4.35 -4.02
C HIS A 28 -5.77 3.21 -3.44
N CYS A 29 -5.15 2.29 -2.71
CA CYS A 29 -5.88 1.21 -2.06
C CYS A 29 -6.58 1.72 -0.79
N GLU A 30 -7.72 1.10 -0.48
CA GLU A 30 -8.48 1.34 0.74
C GLU A 30 -8.58 0.03 1.54
N PRO A 31 -8.70 0.09 2.87
CA PRO A 31 -8.85 -1.10 3.71
C PRO A 31 -10.03 -1.97 3.25
N THR A 32 -9.77 -3.26 3.03
CA THR A 32 -10.79 -4.19 2.49
C THR A 32 -10.46 -5.64 2.82
N ASP A 33 -11.50 -6.46 3.01
CA ASP A 33 -11.38 -7.91 3.24
C ASP A 33 -11.52 -8.71 1.93
N ASN A 34 -11.89 -8.04 0.84
CA ASN A 34 -12.12 -8.67 -0.46
C ASN A 34 -10.81 -9.02 -1.20
N ARG A 35 -9.66 -8.68 -0.63
CA ARG A 35 -8.35 -8.82 -1.25
C ARG A 35 -7.33 -9.31 -0.22
N LYS A 36 -6.27 -9.93 -0.72
CA LYS A 36 -5.15 -10.36 0.12
C LYS A 36 -4.56 -9.15 0.84
N PRO A 37 -4.29 -9.25 2.15
CA PRO A 37 -3.67 -8.17 2.90
C PRO A 37 -2.24 -7.94 2.40
N ARG A 38 -1.82 -6.68 2.40
CA ARG A 38 -0.44 -6.31 2.13
C ARG A 38 0.41 -6.66 3.36
N LEU A 39 1.28 -7.64 3.20
CA LEU A 39 2.19 -8.09 4.24
C LEU A 39 3.58 -7.50 4.06
N PHE A 40 4.22 -7.17 5.18
CA PHE A 40 5.56 -6.60 5.25
C PHE A 40 6.45 -7.48 6.11
N SER A 41 7.71 -7.64 5.71
CA SER A 41 8.70 -8.39 6.49
C SER A 41 9.19 -7.65 7.73
N THR A 42 9.02 -6.33 7.78
CA THR A 42 9.41 -5.49 8.92
C THR A 42 8.33 -4.46 9.24
N SER A 43 8.24 -4.08 10.51
CA SER A 43 7.34 -3.00 10.97
C SER A 43 7.70 -1.66 10.33
N HIS A 44 8.99 -1.40 10.12
CA HIS A 44 9.47 -0.19 9.47
C HIS A 44 8.97 -0.07 8.02
N ALA A 45 8.96 -1.16 7.25
CA ALA A 45 8.42 -1.15 5.90
C ALA A 45 6.91 -0.86 5.87
N ALA A 46 6.16 -1.40 6.84
CA ALA A 46 4.74 -1.09 7.01
C ALA A 46 4.54 0.39 7.38
N TYR A 47 5.36 0.94 8.26
CA TYR A 47 5.34 2.36 8.65
C TYR A 47 5.60 3.29 7.47
N CYS A 48 6.64 3.02 6.67
CA CYS A 48 6.94 3.81 5.48
C CYS A 48 5.79 3.76 4.47
N ALA A 49 5.19 2.58 4.27
CA ALA A 49 4.05 2.43 3.37
C ALA A 49 2.81 3.20 3.86
N LEU A 50 2.51 3.13 5.16
CA LEU A 50 1.44 3.92 5.77
C LEU A 50 1.70 5.41 5.62
N GLY A 51 2.93 5.87 5.84
CA GLY A 51 3.31 7.28 5.66
C GLY A 51 3.07 7.78 4.23
N TRP A 52 3.41 6.98 3.21
CA TRP A 52 3.10 7.31 1.82
C TRP A 52 1.60 7.34 1.54
N TRP A 53 0.83 6.41 2.12
CA TRP A 53 -0.61 6.39 1.98
C TRP A 53 -1.27 7.61 2.65
N LEU A 54 -0.82 8.00 3.84
CA LEU A 54 -1.31 9.18 4.57
C LEU A 54 -1.04 10.50 3.85
N LYS A 55 0.10 10.61 3.14
CA LYS A 55 0.40 11.79 2.31
C LYS A 55 -0.62 12.03 1.20
N GLY A 56 -1.30 10.98 0.75
CA GLY A 56 -2.35 11.05 -0.25
C GLY A 56 -2.11 10.14 -1.45
N LYS A 57 -2.84 10.39 -2.53
CA LYS A 57 -2.82 9.59 -3.75
C LYS A 57 -1.70 10.05 -4.67
N VAL A 58 -0.74 9.16 -4.89
CA VAL A 58 0.42 9.40 -5.76
C VAL A 58 0.09 9.02 -7.20
N LYS A 59 0.45 9.89 -8.15
CA LYS A 59 0.41 9.67 -9.59
C LYS A 59 1.77 10.00 -10.19
N VAL A 60 2.16 9.25 -11.21
CA VAL A 60 3.33 9.59 -12.04
C VAL A 60 2.83 10.15 -13.36
N VAL A 61 3.43 11.26 -13.76
CA VAL A 61 3.23 11.89 -15.06
C VAL A 61 4.54 11.72 -15.83
N HIS A 62 4.46 11.04 -16.96
CA HIS A 62 5.57 10.94 -17.90
C HIS A 62 5.54 12.18 -18.80
N ILE A 63 6.64 12.93 -18.79
CA ILE A 63 6.83 14.12 -19.62
C ILE A 63 7.75 13.67 -20.74
N TYR A 64 7.22 13.70 -21.97
CA TYR A 64 8.00 13.39 -23.15
C TYR A 64 8.52 14.71 -23.74
N ASP A 65 9.83 14.96 -23.63
CA ASP A 65 10.46 16.04 -24.38
C ASP A 65 10.97 15.51 -25.72
N SER A 66 10.31 15.94 -26.79
CA SER A 66 10.58 15.49 -28.16
C SER A 66 11.93 15.92 -28.71
N TYR A 67 12.69 16.76 -28.00
CA TYR A 67 13.94 17.31 -28.52
C TYR A 67 15.18 16.47 -28.18
N ASP A 68 15.25 15.89 -26.98
CA ASP A 68 16.43 15.16 -26.49
C ASP A 68 16.18 13.65 -26.25
N GLY A 69 14.93 13.18 -26.34
CA GLY A 69 14.59 11.75 -26.22
C GLY A 69 14.65 11.19 -24.80
N ASP A 70 14.80 12.05 -23.78
CA ASP A 70 14.75 11.68 -22.37
C ASP A 70 13.30 11.61 -21.87
N ASP A 71 12.98 10.50 -21.19
CA ASP A 71 11.71 10.29 -20.49
C ASP A 71 11.83 10.81 -19.05
N ASP A 72 11.29 12.00 -18.76
CA ASP A 72 11.25 12.54 -17.41
C ASP A 72 9.99 12.06 -16.67
N GLU A 73 10.16 11.58 -15.43
CA GLU A 73 9.06 11.17 -14.55
C GLU A 73 8.81 12.20 -13.46
N ARG A 74 7.64 12.84 -13.49
CA ARG A 74 7.18 13.70 -12.41
C ARG A 74 6.23 12.96 -11.48
N TRP A 75 6.51 13.00 -10.18
CA TRP A 75 5.63 12.44 -9.15
C TRP A 75 4.74 13.54 -8.58
N GLU A 76 3.44 13.33 -8.65
CA GLU A 76 2.41 14.23 -8.11
C GLU A 76 1.67 13.51 -6.98
N THR A 77 1.43 14.21 -5.86
CA THR A 77 0.65 13.67 -4.74
C THR A 77 -0.56 14.55 -4.49
N THR A 78 -1.75 13.98 -4.60
CA THR A 78 -3.01 14.64 -4.22
C THR A 78 -3.32 14.29 -2.76
N SER A 79 -3.41 15.27 -1.88
CA SER A 79 -3.74 15.04 -0.47
C SER A 79 -5.12 14.39 -0.31
N CYS A 80 -5.24 13.53 0.70
CA CYS A 80 -6.49 12.88 1.09
C CYS A 80 -6.76 13.24 2.57
N PRO A 81 -7.35 14.42 2.85
CA PRO A 81 -7.54 14.91 4.23
C PRO A 81 -8.46 14.02 5.08
N GLU A 82 -9.25 13.16 4.45
CA GLU A 82 -10.07 12.15 5.11
C GLU A 82 -9.27 11.02 5.76
N ARG A 83 -7.98 10.90 5.47
CA ARG A 83 -7.11 9.85 6.03
C ARG A 83 -6.54 10.30 7.38
N ASN A 84 -6.90 9.56 8.42
CA ASN A 84 -6.38 9.77 9.76
C ASN A 84 -5.26 8.77 10.09
N VAL A 85 -4.25 9.24 10.84
CA VAL A 85 -3.12 8.41 11.33
C VAL A 85 -3.44 7.74 12.67
N GLU A 86 -4.28 8.39 13.48
CA GLU A 86 -5.18 7.69 14.39
C GLU A 86 -6.09 6.79 13.50
N ASP A 87 -7.06 5.99 13.89
CA ASP A 87 -7.70 5.02 12.97
C ASP A 87 -6.78 3.94 12.33
N MET A 88 -5.49 4.15 12.13
CA MET A 88 -4.56 3.19 11.51
C MET A 88 -3.61 2.60 12.55
N GLU A 89 -3.28 1.32 12.37
CA GLU A 89 -2.40 0.58 13.27
C GLU A 89 -1.51 -0.39 12.48
N ILE A 90 -0.25 -0.54 12.90
CA ILE A 90 0.64 -1.58 12.37
C ILE A 90 0.55 -2.77 13.30
N VAL A 91 0.02 -3.88 12.79
CA VAL A 91 -0.19 -5.11 13.56
C VAL A 91 0.79 -6.20 13.13
N GLY A 92 1.25 -6.99 14.09
CA GLY A 92 1.98 -8.22 13.82
C GLY A 92 1.00 -9.32 13.39
N VAL A 93 1.36 -10.11 12.38
CA VAL A 93 0.55 -11.22 11.88
C VAL A 93 1.40 -12.47 11.73
N GLU A 94 0.86 -13.59 12.19
CA GLU A 94 1.48 -14.90 12.00
C GLU A 94 1.03 -15.51 10.67
N LEU A 95 2.00 -15.79 9.79
CA LEU A 95 1.73 -16.46 8.52
C LEU A 95 1.81 -17.98 8.69
N THR A 96 0.69 -18.66 8.46
CA THR A 96 0.58 -20.13 8.44
C THR A 96 0.37 -20.62 7.01
N ILE A 97 1.23 -21.54 6.56
CA ILE A 97 1.09 -22.19 5.25
C ILE A 97 0.38 -23.52 5.46
N VAL A 98 -0.85 -23.62 4.96
CA VAL A 98 -1.62 -24.86 4.93
C VAL A 98 -1.52 -25.45 3.53
N ARG A 99 -1.12 -26.72 3.43
CA ARG A 99 -1.16 -27.47 2.17
C ARG A 99 -2.47 -28.23 2.14
N GLU A 100 -3.35 -27.87 1.21
CA GLU A 100 -4.52 -28.70 0.92
C GLU A 100 -4.06 -29.88 0.06
N ASP A 101 -4.25 -31.09 0.57
CA ASP A 101 -4.08 -32.28 -0.25
C ASP A 101 -5.16 -32.27 -1.33
N LYS A 102 -4.73 -32.13 -2.59
CA LYS A 102 -5.61 -32.30 -3.75
C LYS A 102 -6.15 -33.73 -3.71
N LYS A 103 -7.43 -33.89 -3.35
CA LYS A 103 -8.21 -35.08 -3.68
C LYS A 103 -8.52 -35.12 -5.17
#